data_AF-A0A8H5PFQ8-F1
#
_entry.id   AF-A0A8H5PFQ8-F1
#
_cell.length_a   1.000
_cell.length_b   1.000
_cell.length_c   1.000
_cell.angle_alpha   90.00
_cell.angle_beta   90.00
_cell.angle_gamma   90.00
#
_symmetry.space_group_name_H-M   'P 1'
#
loop_
_entity.id
_entity.type
_entity.pdbx_description
1 polymer ?
#
loop_
_entity_poly.entity_id
_entity_poly.type
_entity_poly.pdbx_seq_one_letter_code
_entity_poly.pdbx_strand_id
1 'polypeptide(L)'
;MSETSATQHVKTRILIISDTHGSKPKPKNKCGPTTDDELNEKDVSRVTTGWREALPEADVVIHCGDLTKRTTIPEFENTFSMLRSINAPLKLVIAGNHDMALHDDYWINEYGGPADTLDKVKTILQEAEKDGVRYLTEGVYVLTLQNGALLKVYASPWTPSYGGWAFQYDNGHDFNIPKETDVAITHGPPQGICDFAGMTGTHAGCPDLRAAVARAKPKIHCFGHIHEAWGTHYVTWKGNDVDEKLSRKVGLRGLRPNRVTQNEEEASATRVKLIEMSKQRAAHLDLTQGDSRVVQGEKTLFVNAAIMDIRYRPIQLPWLIDVDLARAGPL
;
A
#
# COMPACT_ATOMS: atom_id res chain seq x y z
N MET A 1 41.35 -20.19 5.94
CA MET A 1 40.39 -19.44 6.80
C MET A 1 39.16 -19.20 5.94
N SER A 2 38.11 -19.97 6.16
CA SER A 2 36.84 -19.81 5.45
C SER A 2 36.10 -18.66 6.10
N GLU A 3 36.13 -17.48 5.48
CA GLU A 3 35.10 -16.48 5.73
C GLU A 3 33.77 -17.10 5.30
N THR A 4 32.97 -17.47 6.29
CA THR A 4 31.57 -17.81 6.12
C THR A 4 30.90 -16.69 5.34
N SER A 5 30.46 -16.98 4.12
CA SER A 5 29.63 -16.12 3.28
C SER A 5 28.40 -15.68 4.09
N ALA A 6 28.50 -14.55 4.79
CA ALA A 6 27.36 -13.89 5.40
C ALA A 6 26.31 -13.70 4.31
N THR A 7 25.04 -14.00 4.61
CA THR A 7 23.97 -13.91 3.62
C THR A 7 23.96 -12.50 3.03
N GLN A 8 24.16 -12.39 1.70
CA GLN A 8 24.17 -11.12 0.96
C GLN A 8 22.83 -10.37 1.08
N HIS A 9 21.79 -11.07 1.53
CA HIS A 9 20.44 -10.56 1.70
C HIS A 9 19.99 -10.63 3.16
N VAL A 10 19.08 -9.72 3.49
CA VAL A 10 18.38 -9.60 4.78
C VAL A 10 16.89 -9.70 4.51
N LYS A 11 16.24 -10.70 5.12
CA LYS A 11 14.78 -10.83 5.09
C LYS A 11 14.19 -9.64 5.84
N THR A 12 13.38 -8.86 5.14
CA THR A 12 12.79 -7.61 5.62
C THR A 12 11.28 -7.71 5.55
N ARG A 13 10.60 -7.34 6.63
CA ARG A 13 9.15 -7.30 6.73
C ARG A 13 8.63 -5.90 6.47
N ILE A 14 7.75 -5.77 5.49
CA ILE A 14 7.13 -4.51 5.08
C ILE A 14 5.62 -4.59 5.32
N LEU A 15 5.07 -3.66 6.08
CA LEU A 15 3.62 -3.46 6.21
C LEU A 15 3.17 -2.39 5.21
N ILE A 16 2.28 -2.72 4.29
CA ILE A 16 1.80 -1.82 3.24
C ILE A 16 0.31 -1.52 3.43
N ILE A 17 -0.01 -0.23 3.45
CA ILE A 17 -1.35 0.33 3.56
C ILE A 17 -1.52 1.47 2.57
N SER A 18 -2.75 1.88 2.32
CA SER A 18 -3.10 3.06 1.52
C SER A 18 -4.53 3.47 1.82
N ASP A 19 -4.91 4.69 1.42
CA ASP A 19 -6.30 5.15 1.45
C ASP A 19 -6.93 4.95 2.83
N THR A 20 -6.26 5.43 3.88
CA THR A 20 -6.82 5.38 5.23
C THR A 20 -7.83 6.48 5.45
N HIS A 21 -7.77 7.58 4.68
CA HIS A 21 -8.79 8.63 4.69
C HIS A 21 -9.04 9.19 6.11
N GLY A 22 -7.99 9.34 6.92
CA GLY A 22 -8.07 9.79 8.32
C GLY A 22 -8.60 8.74 9.31
N SER A 23 -8.87 7.51 8.86
CA SER A 23 -9.39 6.43 9.69
C SER A 23 -8.28 5.76 10.49
N LYS A 24 -8.60 5.44 11.74
CA LYS A 24 -7.74 4.65 12.63
C LYS A 24 -8.20 3.20 12.67
N PRO A 25 -7.28 2.24 12.85
CA PRO A 25 -7.63 0.84 13.07
C PRO A 25 -8.62 0.73 14.24
N LYS A 26 -9.59 -0.16 14.12
CA LYS A 26 -10.60 -0.35 15.17
C LYS A 26 -9.90 -0.80 16.46
N PRO A 27 -10.09 -0.08 17.58
CA PRO A 27 -9.40 -0.40 18.83
C PRO A 27 -9.93 -1.71 19.43
N LYS A 28 -9.17 -2.30 20.33
CA LYS A 28 -9.59 -3.50 21.08
C LYS A 28 -10.69 -3.13 22.08
N ASN A 29 -11.94 -3.51 21.80
CA ASN A 29 -13.04 -3.34 22.75
C ASN A 29 -12.97 -4.44 23.83
N LYS A 30 -12.76 -4.06 25.09
CA LYS A 30 -12.70 -5.03 26.21
C LYS A 30 -14.06 -5.62 26.59
N CYS A 31 -15.16 -4.91 26.29
CA CYS A 31 -16.52 -5.28 26.69
C CYS A 31 -17.44 -5.59 25.50
N GLY A 32 -16.91 -5.65 24.28
CA GLY A 32 -17.65 -5.94 23.05
C GLY A 32 -17.20 -7.25 22.41
N PRO A 33 -17.88 -7.66 21.32
CA PRO A 33 -17.52 -8.88 20.59
C PRO A 33 -16.06 -8.82 20.11
N THR A 34 -15.36 -9.93 20.25
CA THR A 34 -14.01 -10.11 19.72
C THR A 34 -14.01 -10.11 18.19
N THR A 35 -12.82 -10.02 17.58
CA THR A 35 -12.71 -10.21 16.13
C THR A 35 -13.25 -11.57 15.68
N ASP A 36 -13.09 -12.59 16.53
CA ASP A 36 -13.60 -13.94 16.27
C ASP A 36 -15.13 -13.97 16.32
N ASP A 37 -15.74 -13.31 17.31
CA ASP A 37 -17.20 -13.21 17.44
C ASP A 37 -17.80 -12.53 16.21
N GLU A 38 -17.24 -11.38 15.81
CA GLU A 38 -17.75 -10.61 14.66
C GLU A 38 -17.56 -11.36 13.32
N LEU A 39 -16.45 -12.10 13.15
CA LEU A 39 -16.17 -12.82 11.91
C LEU A 39 -16.77 -14.23 11.85
N ASN A 40 -17.37 -14.72 12.94
CA ASN A 40 -18.15 -15.96 12.96
C ASN A 40 -19.65 -15.74 12.64
N GLU A 41 -20.10 -14.49 12.45
CA GLU A 41 -21.48 -14.17 12.06
C GLU A 41 -21.82 -14.54 10.60
N LYS A 42 -23.05 -14.98 10.32
CA LYS A 42 -23.44 -15.40 8.96
C LYS A 42 -23.13 -14.35 7.87
N ASP A 43 -23.32 -13.06 8.15
CA ASP A 43 -22.99 -11.96 7.24
C ASP A 43 -21.76 -11.16 7.68
N VAL A 44 -20.60 -11.41 7.04
CA VAL A 44 -19.35 -10.66 7.29
C VAL A 44 -19.19 -9.42 6.39
N SER A 45 -20.19 -9.04 5.59
CA SER A 45 -20.08 -7.96 4.58
C SER A 45 -19.86 -6.57 5.16
N ARG A 46 -20.15 -6.39 6.46
CA ARG A 46 -20.01 -5.13 7.21
C ARG A 46 -18.94 -5.21 8.29
N VAL A 47 -18.29 -6.36 8.46
CA VAL A 47 -17.31 -6.57 9.52
C VAL A 47 -15.97 -6.00 9.07
N THR A 48 -15.35 -5.18 9.91
CA THR A 48 -13.95 -4.79 9.74
C THR A 48 -13.08 -6.04 9.78
N THR A 49 -12.46 -6.41 8.66
CA THR A 49 -11.74 -7.69 8.58
C THR A 49 -10.42 -7.60 9.34
N GLY A 50 -9.48 -6.74 8.95
CA GLY A 50 -8.23 -6.58 9.73
C GLY A 50 -7.66 -5.19 9.90
N TRP A 51 -8.39 -4.13 9.58
CA TRP A 51 -8.04 -2.77 10.03
C TRP A 51 -8.34 -2.60 11.54
N ARG A 52 -7.53 -3.25 12.39
CA ARG A 52 -7.73 -3.35 13.85
C ARG A 52 -6.41 -3.21 14.60
N GLU A 53 -6.47 -2.65 15.81
CA GLU A 53 -5.29 -2.55 16.68
C GLU A 53 -4.99 -3.86 17.43
N ALA A 54 -3.73 -4.18 17.72
CA ALA A 54 -2.53 -3.54 17.16
C ALA A 54 -2.28 -4.03 15.72
N LEU A 55 -1.74 -3.17 14.85
CA LEU A 55 -1.25 -3.58 13.55
C LEU A 55 0.04 -4.42 13.70
N PRO A 56 0.37 -5.30 12.73
CA PRO A 56 1.57 -6.12 12.82
C PRO A 56 2.86 -5.30 12.90
N GLU A 57 3.84 -5.82 13.62
CA GLU A 57 5.20 -5.30 13.62
C GLU A 57 5.87 -5.52 12.25
N ALA A 58 6.67 -4.54 11.83
CA ALA A 58 7.40 -4.56 10.58
C ALA A 58 8.72 -3.79 10.69
N ASP A 59 9.67 -4.10 9.81
CA ASP A 59 10.90 -3.32 9.69
C ASP A 59 10.61 -1.94 9.05
N VAL A 60 9.63 -1.90 8.13
CA VAL A 60 9.19 -0.69 7.43
C VAL A 60 7.68 -0.70 7.23
N VAL A 61 7.02 0.44 7.42
CA VAL A 61 5.64 0.68 6.98
C VAL A 61 5.65 1.53 5.71
N ILE A 62 4.74 1.26 4.78
CA ILE A 62 4.52 2.09 3.60
C ILE A 62 3.05 2.50 3.53
N HIS A 63 2.77 3.80 3.38
CA HIS A 63 1.45 4.35 3.11
C HIS A 63 1.40 5.00 1.72
N CYS A 64 0.58 4.46 0.81
CA CYS A 64 0.57 4.83 -0.61
C CYS A 64 -0.36 6.01 -0.95
N GLY A 65 -0.48 7.00 -0.07
CA GLY A 65 -1.35 8.17 -0.29
C GLY A 65 -2.79 8.02 0.17
N ASP A 66 -3.54 9.11 0.03
CA ASP A 66 -4.88 9.33 0.60
C ASP A 66 -4.86 9.15 2.12
N LEU A 67 -4.00 9.96 2.74
CA LEU A 67 -3.86 10.09 4.19
C LEU A 67 -5.12 10.68 4.80
N THR A 68 -5.79 11.55 4.07
CA THR A 68 -7.00 12.26 4.45
C THR A 68 -8.09 12.04 3.41
N LYS A 69 -9.34 12.37 3.78
CA LYS A 69 -10.45 12.37 2.82
C LYS A 69 -10.76 13.76 2.31
N ARG A 70 -10.55 14.78 3.16
CA ARG A 70 -10.96 16.15 2.91
C ARG A 70 -9.87 17.15 3.31
N THR A 71 -8.64 16.69 3.48
CA THR A 71 -7.52 17.56 3.85
C THR A 71 -7.75 18.30 5.18
N THR A 72 -8.52 17.72 6.11
CA THR A 72 -8.77 18.38 7.39
C THR A 72 -7.62 18.10 8.37
N ILE A 73 -7.29 19.08 9.21
CA ILE A 73 -6.25 18.92 10.24
C ILE A 73 -6.50 17.69 11.13
N PRO A 74 -7.74 17.42 11.63
CA PRO A 74 -7.99 16.21 12.41
C PRO A 74 -7.77 14.90 11.63
N GLU A 75 -7.99 14.87 10.32
CA GLU A 75 -7.68 13.69 9.49
C GLU A 75 -6.17 13.46 9.41
N PHE A 76 -5.38 14.53 9.20
CA PHE A 76 -3.91 14.44 9.26
C PHE A 76 -3.44 13.98 10.63
N GLU A 77 -3.92 14.59 11.72
CA GLU A 77 -3.58 14.19 13.09
C GLU A 77 -3.91 12.72 13.35
N ASN A 78 -5.08 12.24 12.91
CA ASN A 78 -5.47 10.84 13.08
C ASN A 78 -4.54 9.89 12.31
N THR A 79 -4.23 10.20 11.05
CA THR A 79 -3.36 9.34 10.23
C THR A 79 -1.93 9.32 10.76
N PHE A 80 -1.36 10.48 11.09
CA PHE A 80 0.00 10.54 11.63
C PHE A 80 0.09 9.98 13.05
N SER A 81 -0.93 10.16 13.90
CA SER A 81 -0.98 9.47 15.20
C SER A 81 -1.04 7.95 15.05
N MET A 82 -1.78 7.45 14.06
CA MET A 82 -1.85 6.02 13.76
C MET A 82 -0.51 5.50 13.26
N LEU A 83 0.15 6.19 12.31
CA LEU A 83 1.45 5.79 11.80
C LEU A 83 2.50 5.72 12.91
N ARG A 84 2.52 6.71 13.81
CA ARG A 84 3.42 6.78 14.96
C ARG A 84 3.21 5.63 15.95
N SER A 85 1.99 5.08 16.06
CA SER A 85 1.69 3.98 16.99
C SER A 85 2.06 2.59 16.45
N ILE A 86 2.36 2.45 15.16
CA ILE A 86 2.80 1.17 14.58
C ILE A 86 4.21 0.86 15.08
N ASN A 87 4.40 -0.37 15.58
CA ASN A 87 5.72 -0.88 15.95
C ASN A 87 6.57 -1.15 14.69
N ALA A 88 7.19 -0.10 14.19
CA ALA A 88 8.13 -0.13 13.08
C ALA A 88 9.12 1.03 13.21
N PRO A 89 10.44 0.81 13.01
CA PRO A 89 11.44 1.88 13.09
C PRO A 89 11.25 2.98 12.04
N LEU A 90 10.76 2.61 10.85
CA LEU A 90 10.61 3.51 9.70
C LEU A 90 9.22 3.38 9.10
N LYS A 91 8.59 4.52 8.79
CA LYS A 91 7.32 4.59 8.08
C LYS A 91 7.49 5.56 6.90
N LEU A 92 7.27 5.09 5.68
CA LEU A 92 7.36 5.87 4.45
C LEU A 92 5.96 6.22 3.98
N VAL A 93 5.73 7.49 3.67
CA VAL A 93 4.39 8.01 3.37
C VAL A 93 4.47 8.91 2.15
N ILE A 94 3.62 8.66 1.16
CA ILE A 94 3.41 9.61 0.05
C ILE A 94 2.03 10.26 0.19
N ALA A 95 1.81 11.36 -0.53
CA ALA A 95 0.49 11.97 -0.66
C ALA A 95 -0.37 11.20 -1.69
N GLY A 96 -1.68 11.33 -1.57
CA GLY A 96 -2.64 11.02 -2.63
C GLY A 96 -3.44 12.25 -3.06
N ASN A 97 -4.40 12.06 -3.95
CA ASN A 97 -5.17 13.17 -4.53
C ASN A 97 -6.09 13.86 -3.51
N HIS A 98 -6.44 13.19 -2.41
CA HIS A 98 -7.20 13.78 -1.31
C HIS A 98 -6.36 14.61 -0.33
N ASP A 99 -5.03 14.55 -0.41
CA ASP A 99 -4.13 15.24 0.51
C ASP A 99 -3.73 16.62 -0.02
N MET A 100 -4.73 17.43 -0.37
CA MET A 100 -4.56 18.65 -1.18
C MET A 100 -3.58 19.66 -0.58
N ALA A 101 -3.54 19.80 0.75
CA ALA A 101 -2.62 20.69 1.47
C ALA A 101 -1.16 20.21 1.48
N LEU A 102 -0.86 19.03 0.92
CA LEU A 102 0.52 18.62 0.61
C LEU A 102 0.95 19.05 -0.80
N HIS A 103 0.03 19.59 -1.61
CA HIS A 103 0.29 20.21 -2.90
C HIS A 103 0.11 21.73 -2.77
N ASP A 104 1.10 22.42 -2.20
CA ASP A 104 1.02 23.84 -1.79
C ASP A 104 0.40 24.75 -2.86
N ASP A 105 0.85 24.66 -4.12
CA ASP A 105 0.36 25.50 -5.22
C ASP A 105 -1.12 25.24 -5.54
N TYR A 106 -1.49 23.97 -5.71
CA TYR A 106 -2.88 23.56 -5.92
C TYR A 106 -3.78 23.99 -4.75
N TRP A 107 -3.34 23.81 -3.50
CA TRP A 107 -4.14 24.17 -2.32
C TRP A 107 -4.47 25.66 -2.30
N ILE A 108 -3.48 26.52 -2.54
CA ILE A 108 -3.66 27.97 -2.46
C ILE A 108 -4.34 28.52 -3.71
N ASN A 109 -3.87 28.14 -4.89
CA ASN A 109 -4.21 28.82 -6.13
C ASN A 109 -5.34 28.15 -6.91
N GLU A 110 -5.49 26.82 -6.83
CA GLU A 110 -6.51 26.08 -7.59
C GLU A 110 -7.74 25.76 -6.72
N TYR A 111 -7.52 25.25 -5.51
CA TYR A 111 -8.58 24.89 -4.57
C TYR A 111 -9.09 26.09 -3.75
N GLY A 112 -8.23 27.08 -3.48
CA GLY A 112 -8.57 28.26 -2.67
C GLY A 112 -8.63 27.99 -1.17
N GLY A 113 -7.79 27.05 -0.69
CA GLY A 113 -7.72 26.66 0.71
C GLY A 113 -6.95 27.64 1.60
N PRO A 114 -7.20 27.67 2.92
CA PRO A 114 -6.51 28.57 3.84
C PRO A 114 -5.00 28.30 3.97
N ALA A 115 -4.17 29.34 3.90
CA ALA A 115 -2.72 29.24 4.03
C ALA A 115 -2.25 28.66 5.38
N ASP A 116 -2.97 28.93 6.47
CA ASP A 116 -2.65 28.42 7.81
C ASP A 116 -2.77 26.88 7.89
N THR A 117 -3.48 26.25 6.95
CA THR A 117 -3.57 24.79 6.87
C THR A 117 -2.22 24.19 6.47
N LEU A 118 -1.47 24.84 5.56
CA LEU A 118 -0.15 24.36 5.13
C LEU A 118 0.83 24.30 6.31
N ASP A 119 0.86 25.34 7.14
CA ASP A 119 1.77 25.40 8.30
C ASP A 119 1.45 24.33 9.35
N LYS A 120 0.15 24.09 9.60
CA LYS A 120 -0.30 23.04 10.51
C LYS A 120 0.06 21.64 10.00
N VAL A 121 -0.13 21.38 8.70
CA VAL A 121 0.26 20.10 8.08
C VAL A 121 1.77 19.91 8.15
N LYS A 122 2.56 20.94 7.80
CA LYS A 122 4.04 20.90 7.91
C LYS A 122 4.50 20.61 9.34
N THR A 123 3.83 21.20 10.35
CA THR A 123 4.11 20.91 11.76
C THR A 123 3.82 19.45 12.11
N ILE A 124 2.68 18.90 11.66
CA ILE A 124 2.34 17.48 11.88
C ILE A 124 3.41 16.55 11.28
N LEU A 125 3.87 16.84 10.05
CA LEU A 125 4.93 16.05 9.39
C LEU A 125 6.24 16.10 10.19
N GLN A 126 6.67 17.30 10.59
CA GLN A 126 7.91 17.51 11.36
C GLN A 126 7.88 16.79 12.71
N GLU A 127 6.75 16.82 13.42
CA GLU A 127 6.61 16.10 14.68
C GLU A 127 6.61 14.58 14.48
N ALA A 128 5.97 14.08 13.42
CA ALA A 128 5.93 12.65 13.12
C ALA A 128 7.29 12.09 12.67
N GLU A 129 8.15 12.92 12.07
CA GLU A 129 9.51 12.54 11.67
C GLU A 129 10.37 12.09 12.86
N LYS A 130 10.16 12.69 14.04
CA LYS A 130 10.83 12.30 15.29
C LYS A 130 10.54 10.86 15.71
N ASP A 131 9.43 10.30 15.25
CA ASP A 131 8.99 8.91 15.49
C ASP A 131 9.17 8.01 14.26
N GLY A 132 10.03 8.43 13.32
CA GLY A 132 10.41 7.65 12.15
C GLY A 132 9.44 7.69 10.98
N VAL A 133 8.45 8.61 10.98
CA VAL A 133 7.53 8.80 9.85
C VAL A 133 8.12 9.79 8.85
N ARG A 134 8.48 9.34 7.66
CA ARG A 134 9.05 10.15 6.59
C ARG A 134 8.05 10.35 5.46
N TYR A 135 7.69 11.61 5.23
CA TYR A 135 6.96 12.01 4.04
C TYR A 135 7.91 12.07 2.83
N LEU A 136 7.54 11.40 1.75
CA LEU A 136 8.29 11.33 0.50
C LEU A 136 7.55 12.09 -0.59
N THR A 137 8.26 12.98 -1.27
CA THR A 137 7.83 13.57 -2.54
C THR A 137 8.23 12.66 -3.69
N GLU A 138 7.94 13.05 -4.93
CA GLU A 138 8.41 12.26 -6.06
C GLU A 138 9.95 12.19 -6.10
N GLY A 139 10.50 10.99 -6.25
CA GLY A 139 11.94 10.80 -6.31
C GLY A 139 12.42 9.39 -5.99
N VAL A 140 13.74 9.26 -5.90
CA VAL A 140 14.45 8.02 -5.59
C VAL A 140 15.12 8.14 -4.23
N TYR A 141 14.93 7.14 -3.39
CA TYR A 141 15.42 7.11 -2.01
C TYR A 141 16.18 5.81 -1.77
N VAL A 142 17.33 5.90 -1.09
CA VAL A 142 18.13 4.75 -0.68
C VAL A 142 18.30 4.83 0.83
N LEU A 143 17.80 3.81 1.54
CA LEU A 143 17.64 3.84 2.99
C LEU A 143 18.28 2.60 3.61
N THR A 144 19.13 2.81 4.60
CA THR A 144 19.61 1.72 5.46
C THR A 144 18.61 1.48 6.58
N LEU A 145 18.06 0.28 6.65
CA LEU A 145 17.08 -0.13 7.64
C LEU A 145 17.77 -0.62 8.93
N GLN A 146 17.05 -0.58 10.04
CA GLN A 146 17.58 -1.00 11.35
C GLN A 146 17.98 -2.48 11.39
N ASN A 147 17.34 -3.34 10.59
CA ASN A 147 17.71 -4.75 10.44
C ASN A 147 18.98 -4.97 9.58
N GLY A 148 19.59 -3.90 9.06
CA GLY A 148 20.81 -3.93 8.24
C GLY A 148 20.56 -4.10 6.74
N ALA A 149 19.32 -4.10 6.28
CA ALA A 149 18.98 -4.09 4.86
C ALA A 149 19.19 -2.71 4.22
N LEU A 150 19.51 -2.70 2.93
CA LEU A 150 19.49 -1.52 2.06
C LEU A 150 18.21 -1.57 1.23
N LEU A 151 17.35 -0.57 1.40
CA LEU A 151 16.07 -0.44 0.70
C LEU A 151 16.16 0.68 -0.35
N LYS A 152 15.94 0.35 -1.63
CA LYS A 152 15.84 1.32 -2.73
C LYS A 152 14.38 1.53 -3.10
N VAL A 153 13.93 2.77 -2.99
CA VAL A 153 12.53 3.16 -3.18
C VAL A 153 12.43 4.18 -4.31
N TYR A 154 11.44 4.02 -5.18
CA TYR A 154 10.88 5.11 -5.97
C TYR A 154 9.54 5.53 -5.36
N ALA A 155 9.27 6.82 -5.26
CA ALA A 155 8.00 7.35 -4.76
C ALA A 155 7.41 8.34 -5.76
N SER A 156 6.08 8.38 -5.91
CA SER A 156 5.37 9.43 -6.65
C SER A 156 3.89 9.55 -6.24
N PRO A 157 3.38 10.75 -5.93
CA PRO A 157 1.95 10.95 -5.64
C PRO A 157 1.08 11.07 -6.90
N TRP A 158 1.69 11.24 -8.08
CA TRP A 158 1.00 11.70 -9.28
C TRP A 158 0.10 10.63 -9.91
N THR A 159 -1.12 11.03 -10.30
CA THR A 159 -2.09 10.20 -11.02
C THR A 159 -2.63 10.90 -12.27
N PRO A 160 -3.11 10.17 -13.29
CA PRO A 160 -3.83 10.80 -14.40
C PRO A 160 -5.05 11.56 -13.88
N SER A 161 -5.37 12.69 -14.51
CA SER A 161 -6.53 13.51 -14.14
C SER A 161 -7.82 12.72 -14.13
N TYR A 162 -8.52 12.83 -13.00
CA TYR A 162 -9.84 12.29 -12.77
C TYR A 162 -10.62 13.30 -11.91
N GLY A 163 -11.13 14.34 -12.57
CA GLY A 163 -11.71 15.51 -11.91
C GLY A 163 -10.67 16.60 -11.70
N GLY A 164 -10.87 17.43 -10.68
CA GLY A 164 -9.93 18.47 -10.26
C GLY A 164 -9.51 18.20 -8.82
N TRP A 165 -8.57 17.27 -8.63
CA TRP A 165 -7.95 16.95 -7.35
C TRP A 165 -6.44 17.24 -7.40
N ALA A 166 -5.80 17.28 -6.24
CA ALA A 166 -4.35 17.48 -6.17
C ALA A 166 -3.58 16.31 -6.80
N PHE A 167 -2.32 16.56 -7.17
CA PHE A 167 -1.41 15.55 -7.72
C PHE A 167 -1.94 14.85 -8.97
N GLN A 168 -2.66 15.59 -9.83
CA GLN A 168 -3.17 15.11 -11.11
C GLN A 168 -2.48 15.78 -12.30
N TYR A 169 -2.33 15.04 -13.40
CA TYR A 169 -1.78 15.54 -14.65
C TYR A 169 -2.62 15.13 -15.86
N ASP A 170 -2.69 16.02 -16.85
CA ASP A 170 -3.41 15.79 -18.10
C ASP A 170 -2.53 15.21 -19.22
N ASN A 171 -1.27 15.65 -19.29
CA ASN A 171 -0.38 15.45 -20.45
C ASN A 171 0.73 14.43 -20.18
N GLY A 172 0.35 13.21 -19.78
CA GLY A 172 1.30 12.15 -19.43
C GLY A 172 2.22 12.52 -18.26
N HIS A 173 2.93 11.53 -17.72
CA HIS A 173 3.89 11.78 -16.64
C HIS A 173 5.06 10.82 -16.73
N ASP A 174 6.27 11.36 -16.68
CA ASP A 174 7.48 10.55 -16.80
C ASP A 174 7.92 10.02 -15.43
N PHE A 175 7.47 8.81 -15.12
CA PHE A 175 7.89 8.08 -13.94
C PHE A 175 9.32 7.54 -14.12
N ASN A 176 10.30 8.27 -13.60
CA ASN A 176 11.73 7.94 -13.69
C ASN A 176 12.14 6.86 -12.68
N ILE A 177 11.51 5.68 -12.76
CA ILE A 177 11.79 4.54 -11.89
C ILE A 177 13.11 3.87 -12.30
N PRO A 178 14.15 3.86 -11.45
CA PRO A 178 15.41 3.20 -11.78
C PRO A 178 15.26 1.67 -11.88
N LYS A 179 16.11 1.04 -12.69
CA LYS A 179 16.36 -0.41 -12.56
C LYS A 179 16.89 -0.73 -11.17
N GLU A 180 16.70 -1.97 -10.73
CA GLU A 180 17.09 -2.43 -9.39
C GLU A 180 16.38 -1.68 -8.23
N THR A 181 15.24 -1.03 -8.51
CA THR A 181 14.35 -0.53 -7.46
C THR A 181 13.75 -1.70 -6.71
N ASP A 182 13.80 -1.69 -5.38
CA ASP A 182 13.18 -2.75 -4.58
C ASP A 182 11.67 -2.51 -4.50
N VAL A 183 11.27 -1.29 -4.15
CA VAL A 183 9.87 -0.91 -3.98
C VAL A 183 9.56 0.37 -4.76
N ALA A 184 8.62 0.30 -5.69
CA ALA A 184 7.98 1.49 -6.26
C ALA A 184 6.69 1.78 -5.47
N ILE A 185 6.53 3.02 -5.01
CA ILE A 185 5.36 3.52 -4.28
C ILE A 185 4.70 4.58 -5.16
N THR A 186 3.50 4.31 -5.63
CA THR A 186 2.70 5.33 -6.33
C THR A 186 1.34 5.46 -5.68
N HIS A 187 0.67 6.60 -5.84
CA HIS A 187 -0.69 6.70 -5.33
C HIS A 187 -1.66 5.88 -6.18
N GLY A 188 -1.67 6.11 -7.49
CA GLY A 188 -2.50 5.39 -8.45
C GLY A 188 -1.88 4.09 -8.97
N PRO A 189 -2.71 3.17 -9.51
CA PRO A 189 -2.24 1.93 -10.10
C PRO A 189 -1.69 2.10 -11.54
N PRO A 190 -0.84 1.18 -12.01
CA PRO A 190 -0.51 1.06 -13.42
C PRO A 190 -1.67 0.42 -14.21
N GLN A 191 -1.80 0.76 -15.49
CA GLN A 191 -2.87 0.25 -16.35
C GLN A 191 -2.92 -1.28 -16.39
N GLY A 192 -4.13 -1.82 -16.22
CA GLY A 192 -4.45 -3.24 -16.33
C GLY A 192 -4.04 -4.11 -15.14
N ILE A 193 -3.54 -3.51 -14.06
CA ILE A 193 -3.12 -4.24 -12.85
C ILE A 193 -3.77 -3.61 -11.62
N CYS A 194 -4.69 -4.36 -11.00
CA CYS A 194 -5.38 -3.94 -9.78
C CYS A 194 -5.98 -2.53 -9.87
N ASP A 195 -6.57 -2.21 -11.03
CA ASP A 195 -7.03 -0.86 -11.41
C ASP A 195 -8.48 -0.81 -11.91
N PHE A 196 -9.24 -1.89 -11.76
CA PHE A 196 -10.63 -1.93 -12.20
C PHE A 196 -11.54 -1.12 -11.27
N ALA A 197 -12.11 -0.03 -11.78
CA ALA A 197 -13.12 0.79 -11.13
C ALA A 197 -14.52 0.32 -11.57
N GLY A 198 -15.08 -0.64 -10.85
CA GLY A 198 -16.41 -1.21 -11.07
C GLY A 198 -17.59 -0.25 -10.87
N MET A 199 -17.43 0.91 -10.21
CA MET A 199 -18.48 1.94 -10.23
C MET A 199 -18.69 2.54 -11.63
N THR A 200 -17.60 2.74 -12.38
CA THR A 200 -17.63 3.26 -13.76
C THR A 200 -17.59 2.14 -14.79
N GLY A 201 -17.19 0.93 -14.40
CA GLY A 201 -16.95 -0.20 -15.30
C GLY A 201 -15.66 -0.05 -16.12
N THR A 202 -14.74 0.83 -15.72
CA THR A 202 -13.52 1.16 -16.46
C THR A 202 -12.26 0.78 -15.70
N HIS A 203 -11.11 0.87 -16.38
CA HIS A 203 -9.79 0.75 -15.78
C HIS A 203 -9.21 2.15 -15.57
N ALA A 204 -8.80 2.45 -14.34
CA ALA A 204 -8.29 3.76 -13.95
C ALA A 204 -6.75 3.83 -13.91
N GLY A 205 -6.07 2.75 -14.30
CA GLY A 205 -4.62 2.68 -14.19
C GLY A 205 -3.90 3.47 -15.28
N CYS A 206 -2.73 3.99 -14.93
CA CYS A 206 -1.92 4.84 -15.80
C CYS A 206 -1.09 4.02 -16.81
N PRO A 207 -1.17 4.31 -18.13
CA PRO A 207 -0.36 3.64 -19.14
C PRO A 207 1.14 4.00 -19.06
N ASP A 208 1.49 5.26 -18.78
CA ASP A 208 2.88 5.70 -18.64
C ASP A 208 3.56 5.03 -17.46
N LEU A 209 2.85 4.92 -16.33
CA LEU A 209 3.31 4.19 -15.16
C LEU A 209 3.48 2.70 -15.46
N ARG A 210 2.55 2.08 -16.19
CA ARG A 210 2.67 0.69 -16.64
C ARG A 210 3.95 0.49 -17.47
N ALA A 211 4.23 1.40 -18.39
CA ALA A 211 5.44 1.35 -19.21
C ALA A 211 6.71 1.56 -18.36
N ALA A 212 6.71 2.51 -17.43
CA ALA A 212 7.85 2.75 -16.53
C ALA A 212 8.17 1.55 -15.65
N VAL A 213 7.15 0.94 -15.04
CA VAL A 213 7.32 -0.24 -14.18
C VAL A 213 7.77 -1.45 -14.99
N ALA A 214 7.28 -1.63 -16.21
CA ALA A 214 7.75 -2.70 -17.09
C ALA A 214 9.23 -2.56 -17.49
N ARG A 215 9.75 -1.32 -17.60
CA ARG A 215 11.17 -1.06 -17.85
C ARG A 215 12.03 -1.29 -16.59
N ALA A 216 11.54 -0.86 -15.42
CA ALA A 216 12.29 -0.86 -14.17
C ALA A 216 12.23 -2.18 -13.41
N LYS A 217 11.08 -2.87 -13.49
CA LYS A 217 10.77 -4.18 -12.89
C LYS A 217 11.13 -4.27 -11.41
N PRO A 218 10.53 -3.43 -10.55
CA PRO A 218 10.78 -3.48 -9.12
C PRO A 218 10.33 -4.82 -8.52
N LYS A 219 10.87 -5.23 -7.35
CA LYS A 219 10.35 -6.42 -6.65
C LYS A 219 8.89 -6.21 -6.26
N ILE A 220 8.58 -5.03 -5.74
CA ILE A 220 7.23 -4.65 -5.28
C ILE A 220 6.84 -3.33 -5.94
N HIS A 221 5.61 -3.25 -6.44
CA HIS A 221 4.96 -1.98 -6.77
C HIS A 221 3.68 -1.87 -5.95
N CYS A 222 3.68 -0.99 -4.97
CA CYS A 222 2.53 -0.75 -4.11
C CYS A 222 1.86 0.60 -4.39
N PHE A 223 0.54 0.60 -4.29
CA PHE A 223 -0.34 1.71 -4.58
C PHE A 223 -1.70 1.53 -3.90
N GLY A 224 -2.61 2.46 -4.15
CA GLY A 224 -3.98 2.44 -3.66
C GLY A 224 -4.93 3.07 -4.66
N HIS A 225 -5.65 4.11 -4.23
CA HIS A 225 -6.55 4.96 -5.02
C HIS A 225 -7.83 4.26 -5.49
N ILE A 226 -7.71 3.08 -6.08
CA ILE A 226 -8.84 2.29 -6.59
C ILE A 226 -9.28 1.27 -5.52
N HIS A 227 -10.10 1.74 -4.59
CA HIS A 227 -10.54 0.99 -3.39
C HIS A 227 -11.10 -0.41 -3.69
N GLU A 228 -11.82 -0.58 -4.79
CA GLU A 228 -12.46 -1.83 -5.18
C GLU A 228 -11.53 -2.86 -5.81
N ALA A 229 -10.33 -2.44 -6.19
CA ALA A 229 -9.34 -3.28 -6.85
C ALA A 229 -8.24 -3.79 -5.91
N TRP A 230 -8.46 -3.69 -4.59
CA TRP A 230 -7.56 -4.28 -3.61
C TRP A 230 -7.29 -5.75 -3.86
N GLY A 231 -6.02 -6.08 -3.69
CA GLY A 231 -5.48 -7.35 -4.12
C GLY A 231 -4.03 -7.20 -4.52
N THR A 232 -3.47 -8.34 -4.91
CA THR A 232 -2.14 -8.45 -5.48
C THR A 232 -2.15 -9.10 -6.84
N HIS A 233 -1.13 -8.79 -7.63
CA HIS A 233 -0.86 -9.46 -8.89
C HIS A 233 0.62 -9.82 -8.96
N TYR A 234 0.90 -11.12 -8.97
CA TYR A 234 2.24 -11.63 -9.24
C TYR A 234 2.44 -11.63 -10.75
N VAL A 235 3.25 -10.70 -11.23
CA VAL A 235 3.58 -10.61 -12.65
C VAL A 235 4.93 -11.25 -12.88
N THR A 236 4.98 -12.15 -13.87
CA THR A 236 6.23 -12.63 -14.46
C THR A 236 6.48 -11.89 -15.76
N TRP A 237 7.67 -11.31 -15.91
CA TRP A 237 8.02 -10.50 -17.08
C TRP A 237 8.55 -11.35 -18.23
N LYS A 238 8.08 -11.06 -19.45
CA LYS A 238 8.63 -11.57 -20.72
C LYS A 238 9.06 -10.36 -21.55
N GLY A 239 10.35 -10.00 -21.47
CA GLY A 239 10.78 -8.69 -21.97
C GLY A 239 10.14 -7.58 -21.13
N ASN A 240 9.46 -6.62 -21.76
CA ASN A 240 8.64 -5.62 -21.07
C ASN A 240 7.15 -5.98 -21.04
N ASP A 241 6.78 -7.16 -21.55
CA ASP A 241 5.41 -7.67 -21.53
C ASP A 241 5.17 -8.56 -20.31
N VAL A 242 3.90 -8.80 -20.00
CA VAL A 242 3.48 -9.72 -18.93
C VAL A 242 3.31 -11.11 -19.52
N ASP A 243 3.92 -12.11 -18.89
CA ASP A 243 3.61 -13.51 -19.16
C ASP A 243 2.32 -13.89 -18.42
N GLU A 244 1.19 -13.78 -19.11
CA GLU A 244 -0.14 -14.08 -18.54
C GLU A 244 -0.30 -15.55 -18.09
N LYS A 245 0.52 -16.49 -18.61
CA LYS A 245 0.44 -17.90 -18.21
C LYS A 245 1.12 -18.15 -16.87
N LEU A 246 2.19 -17.41 -16.59
CA LEU A 246 2.97 -17.53 -15.36
C LEU A 246 2.58 -16.49 -14.29
N SER A 247 1.73 -15.52 -14.67
CA SER A 247 1.25 -14.50 -13.76
C SER A 247 0.02 -14.97 -12.98
N ARG A 248 -0.09 -14.56 -11.72
CA ARG A 248 -1.17 -14.98 -10.80
C ARG A 248 -1.79 -13.78 -10.11
N LYS A 249 -3.10 -13.61 -10.27
CA LYS A 249 -3.90 -12.58 -9.58
C LYS A 249 -4.51 -13.15 -8.30
N VAL A 250 -4.45 -12.39 -7.21
CA VAL A 250 -5.12 -12.69 -5.94
C VAL A 250 -5.83 -11.41 -5.50
N GLY A 251 -7.16 -11.37 -5.48
CA GLY A 251 -7.89 -10.14 -5.14
C GLY A 251 -9.15 -10.39 -4.32
N LEU A 252 -9.89 -9.30 -4.04
CA LEU A 252 -11.17 -9.30 -3.29
C LEU A 252 -12.15 -10.40 -3.72
N ARG A 253 -12.23 -10.70 -5.02
CA ARG A 253 -13.14 -11.74 -5.57
C ARG A 253 -12.88 -13.15 -5.03
N GLY A 254 -11.67 -13.43 -4.52
CA GLY A 254 -11.31 -14.71 -3.89
C GLY A 254 -11.15 -14.66 -2.36
N LEU A 255 -11.43 -13.51 -1.73
CA LEU A 255 -11.23 -13.30 -0.28
C LEU A 255 -12.49 -12.78 0.45
N ARG A 256 -13.56 -12.44 -0.27
CA ARG A 256 -14.86 -12.08 0.34
C ARG A 256 -15.95 -13.09 0.01
N PRO A 257 -16.48 -13.80 1.02
CA PRO A 257 -17.41 -14.91 0.81
C PRO A 257 -18.81 -14.50 0.31
N ASN A 258 -19.15 -13.20 0.28
CA ASN A 258 -20.53 -12.73 0.09
C ASN A 258 -20.83 -12.18 -1.32
N ARG A 259 -19.96 -12.38 -2.32
CA ARG A 259 -20.26 -12.03 -3.72
C ARG A 259 -20.09 -13.24 -4.63
N VAL A 260 -21.23 -13.84 -4.98
CA VAL A 260 -21.45 -14.69 -6.17
C VAL A 260 -20.44 -15.83 -6.33
N THR A 261 -20.26 -16.66 -5.31
CA THR A 261 -19.94 -18.08 -5.56
C THR A 261 -21.23 -18.87 -5.38
N GLN A 262 -21.65 -19.62 -6.41
CA GLN A 262 -22.73 -20.60 -6.26
C GLN A 262 -22.27 -21.86 -5.49
N ASN A 263 -20.99 -21.90 -5.10
CA ASN A 263 -20.36 -22.98 -4.39
C ASN A 263 -20.18 -22.62 -2.90
N GLU A 264 -20.92 -23.33 -2.03
CA GLU A 264 -20.88 -23.15 -0.58
C GLU A 264 -19.53 -23.55 0.04
N GLU A 265 -18.84 -24.56 -0.51
CA GLU A 265 -17.54 -25.00 -0.02
C GLU A 265 -16.46 -23.93 -0.24
N GLU A 266 -16.46 -23.33 -1.44
CA GLU A 266 -15.53 -22.24 -1.79
C GLU A 266 -15.77 -20.98 -0.93
N ALA A 267 -17.05 -20.65 -0.68
CA ALA A 267 -17.42 -19.56 0.22
C ALA A 267 -16.93 -19.84 1.67
N SER A 268 -17.10 -21.07 2.14
CA SER A 268 -16.65 -21.50 3.47
C SER A 268 -15.13 -21.44 3.61
N ALA A 269 -14.38 -21.97 2.64
CA ALA A 269 -12.91 -21.93 2.63
C ALA A 269 -12.38 -20.49 2.57
N THR A 270 -12.98 -19.65 1.73
CA THR A 270 -12.66 -18.22 1.63
C THR A 270 -12.87 -17.50 2.96
N ARG A 271 -13.98 -17.83 3.64
CA ARG A 271 -14.31 -17.27 4.95
C ARG A 271 -13.31 -17.68 6.03
N VAL A 272 -12.93 -18.95 6.09
CA VAL A 272 -11.90 -19.44 7.03
C VAL A 272 -10.60 -18.67 6.83
N LYS A 273 -10.17 -18.52 5.58
CA LYS A 273 -8.96 -17.75 5.24
C LYS A 273 -9.08 -16.27 5.65
N LEU A 274 -10.23 -15.65 5.43
CA LEU A 274 -10.48 -14.27 5.84
C LEU A 274 -10.40 -14.11 7.37
N ILE A 275 -10.96 -15.05 8.14
CA ILE A 275 -10.86 -15.09 9.60
C ILE A 275 -9.40 -15.19 10.03
N GLU A 276 -8.63 -16.09 9.42
CA GLU A 276 -7.23 -16.29 9.74
C GLU A 276 -6.38 -15.02 9.49
N MET A 277 -6.49 -14.43 8.30
CA MET A 277 -5.79 -13.17 7.99
C MET A 277 -6.24 -12.02 8.91
N SER A 278 -7.53 -11.98 9.25
CA SER A 278 -8.06 -10.99 10.19
C SER A 278 -7.47 -11.17 11.59
N LYS A 279 -7.26 -12.40 12.06
CA LYS A 279 -6.54 -12.71 13.30
C LYS A 279 -5.09 -12.23 13.25
N GLN A 280 -4.44 -12.41 12.10
CA GLN A 280 -3.09 -11.92 11.83
C GLN A 280 -3.01 -10.40 11.62
N ARG A 281 -4.17 -9.71 11.52
CA ARG A 281 -4.29 -8.26 11.28
C ARG A 281 -3.75 -7.79 9.93
N ALA A 282 -3.41 -8.72 9.04
CA ALA A 282 -2.93 -8.45 7.69
C ALA A 282 -3.07 -9.70 6.82
N ALA A 283 -3.06 -9.49 5.50
CA ALA A 283 -2.80 -10.55 4.54
C ALA A 283 -1.27 -10.70 4.39
N HIS A 284 -0.72 -11.81 4.89
CA HIS A 284 0.73 -12.08 4.88
C HIS A 284 1.16 -12.78 3.59
N LEU A 285 2.23 -12.29 2.97
CA LEU A 285 2.90 -12.87 1.81
C LEU A 285 4.39 -12.99 2.09
N ASP A 286 4.98 -14.14 1.76
CA ASP A 286 6.42 -14.38 1.89
C ASP A 286 7.05 -14.52 0.50
N LEU A 287 7.80 -13.50 0.08
CA LEU A 287 8.46 -13.42 -1.22
C LEU A 287 9.88 -13.99 -1.20
N THR A 288 10.33 -14.58 -0.09
CA THR A 288 11.69 -15.14 0.03
C THR A 288 11.76 -16.62 -0.40
N GLN A 289 10.61 -17.28 -0.57
CA GLN A 289 10.56 -18.74 -0.73
C GLN A 289 9.36 -19.22 -1.55
N GLY A 290 9.43 -20.48 -1.99
CA GLY A 290 8.35 -21.16 -2.70
C GLY A 290 7.92 -20.48 -4.01
N ASP A 291 6.68 -20.71 -4.41
CA ASP A 291 6.11 -20.18 -5.66
C ASP A 291 5.91 -18.66 -5.64
N SER A 292 5.82 -18.07 -4.44
CA SER A 292 5.73 -16.62 -4.21
C SER A 292 7.07 -15.90 -4.28
N ARG A 293 8.19 -16.63 -4.42
CA ARG A 293 9.52 -16.02 -4.47
C ARG A 293 9.62 -15.00 -5.61
N VAL A 294 10.04 -13.78 -5.27
CA VAL A 294 10.26 -12.69 -6.22
C VAL A 294 11.76 -12.50 -6.45
N VAL A 295 12.15 -12.56 -7.71
CA VAL A 295 13.51 -12.27 -8.18
C VAL A 295 13.48 -10.94 -8.93
N GLN A 296 14.38 -10.02 -8.56
CA GLN A 296 14.50 -8.70 -9.18
C GLN A 296 14.61 -8.84 -10.70
N GLY A 297 13.86 -8.02 -11.45
CA GLY A 297 13.92 -8.02 -12.91
C GLY A 297 13.16 -9.17 -13.60
N GLU A 298 12.79 -10.23 -12.88
CA GLU A 298 12.01 -11.37 -13.42
C GLU A 298 10.55 -11.30 -13.01
N LYS A 299 10.28 -10.94 -11.75
CA LYS A 299 8.93 -10.88 -11.20
C LYS A 299 8.71 -9.57 -10.45
N THR A 300 7.47 -9.10 -10.46
CA THR A 300 7.02 -7.97 -9.65
C THR A 300 5.74 -8.37 -8.93
N LEU A 301 5.67 -8.13 -7.63
CA LEU A 301 4.43 -8.15 -6.88
C LEU A 301 3.79 -6.76 -6.93
N PHE A 302 2.65 -6.66 -7.60
CA PHE A 302 1.81 -5.48 -7.53
C PHE A 302 0.86 -5.59 -6.35
N VAL A 303 0.68 -4.50 -5.60
CA VAL A 303 -0.13 -4.48 -4.37
C VAL A 303 -1.01 -3.24 -4.37
N ASN A 304 -2.31 -3.43 -4.52
CA ASN A 304 -3.29 -2.40 -4.17
C ASN A 304 -3.65 -2.57 -2.68
N ALA A 305 -3.25 -1.59 -1.88
CA ALA A 305 -3.28 -1.61 -0.43
C ALA A 305 -4.37 -0.71 0.18
N ALA A 306 -5.36 -0.28 -0.62
CA ALA A 306 -6.44 0.57 -0.15
C ALA A 306 -7.18 -0.05 1.05
N ILE A 307 -7.24 0.63 2.18
CA ILE A 307 -7.94 0.14 3.38
C ILE A 307 -9.44 0.33 3.24
N MET A 308 -9.84 1.43 2.60
CA MET A 308 -11.23 1.78 2.37
C MET A 308 -11.86 0.94 1.26
N ASP A 309 -13.16 0.65 1.38
CA ASP A 309 -13.98 0.24 0.25
C ASP A 309 -14.57 1.45 -0.50
N ILE A 310 -15.33 1.20 -1.58
CA ILE A 310 -15.99 2.25 -2.37
C ILE A 310 -16.98 3.11 -1.58
N ARG A 311 -17.39 2.67 -0.38
CA ARG A 311 -18.27 3.41 0.53
C ARG A 311 -17.47 4.11 1.65
N TYR A 312 -16.15 4.17 1.54
CA TYR A 312 -15.24 4.70 2.55
C TYR A 312 -15.39 4.00 3.91
N ARG A 313 -15.58 2.69 3.88
CA ARG A 313 -15.55 1.86 5.09
C ARG A 313 -14.17 1.18 5.18
N PRO A 314 -13.48 1.25 6.32
CA PRO A 314 -12.15 0.65 6.47
C PRO A 314 -12.27 -0.84 6.77
N ILE A 315 -12.51 -1.62 5.72
CA ILE A 315 -12.87 -3.04 5.83
C ILE A 315 -11.86 -3.97 5.17
N GLN A 316 -10.80 -3.44 4.59
CA GLN A 316 -9.78 -4.21 3.89
C GLN A 316 -8.58 -4.48 4.80
N LEU A 317 -7.81 -5.50 4.46
CA LEU A 317 -6.65 -5.92 5.23
C LEU A 317 -5.42 -5.12 4.80
N PRO A 318 -4.56 -4.70 5.74
CA PRO A 318 -3.18 -4.36 5.44
C PRO A 318 -2.47 -5.54 4.76
N TRP A 319 -1.42 -5.26 3.99
CA TRP A 319 -0.53 -6.28 3.44
C TRP A 319 0.73 -6.37 4.29
N LEU A 320 1.06 -7.57 4.78
CA LEU A 320 2.34 -7.83 5.44
C LEU A 320 3.20 -8.64 4.48
N ILE A 321 4.36 -8.14 4.10
CA ILE A 321 5.16 -8.73 3.02
C ILE A 321 6.58 -8.95 3.52
N ASP A 322 7.04 -10.20 3.50
CA ASP A 322 8.44 -10.50 3.72
C ASP A 322 9.19 -10.56 2.37
N VAL A 323 10.32 -9.85 2.26
CA VAL A 323 11.12 -9.76 1.04
C VAL A 323 12.61 -9.76 1.35
N ASP A 324 13.41 -10.39 0.49
CA ASP A 324 14.87 -10.34 0.58
C ASP A 324 15.39 -9.05 -0.06
N LEU A 325 16.03 -8.22 0.76
CA LEU A 325 16.73 -6.99 0.34
C LEU A 325 18.24 -7.18 0.49
N ALA A 326 19.02 -6.42 -0.29
CA ALA A 326 20.47 -6.45 -0.16
C ALA A 326 20.90 -5.98 1.25
N ARG A 327 21.97 -6.56 1.79
CA ARG A 327 22.59 -6.04 3.02
C ARG A 327 23.24 -4.68 2.72
N ALA A 328 23.10 -3.71 3.62
CA ALA A 328 23.84 -2.45 3.54
C ALA A 328 25.35 -2.72 3.66
N GLY A 329 26.16 -2.01 2.86
CA GLY A 329 27.62 -2.08 2.98
C GLY A 329 28.11 -1.58 4.35
N PRO A 330 29.39 -1.82 4.71
CA PRO A 330 29.98 -1.18 5.87
C PRO A 330 29.83 0.34 5.76
N LEU A 331 29.34 0.98 6.82
CA LEU A 331 29.22 2.43 6.92
C LEU A 331 30.58 3.13 6.84
#